data_AF-A0A532CAQ6-F1
#
_entry.id   AF-A0A532CAQ6-F1
#
_cell.length_a   1.000
_cell.length_b   1.000
_cell.length_c   1.000
_cell.angle_alpha   90.00
_cell.angle_beta   90.00
_cell.angle_gamma   90.00
#
_symmetry.space_group_name_H-M   'P 1'
#
loop_
_entity.id
_entity.type
_entity.pdbx_description
1 polymer ?
#
loop_
_entity_poly.entity_id
_entity_poly.type
_entity_poly.pdbx_seq_one_letter_code
_entity_poly.pdbx_strand_id
1 'polypeptide(L)'
;MEIGLESGMPTYSGGLGVLAGDTIRSAADLDVPMVAVSLIHRRGYFFQRLDAQGHQSEEPVAWSVDDFAELIDERATVDIKGRTVHVRAWKYRVTGESGHVVPVYLLDTDVSENQPWDRTLTDVLYGGDDHYRLCQEMVLGVGGFRLLRALGYTDIRRFHMNEGHAALLVLALGEEKLALRNQSDSISDELIEAIREQCVFTTHTPVPAGHDKFPVTLARQVLGDRWWGLLNACGVGETLNLTQVALRGSRYVTSNV
;
A
#
# COMPACT_ATOMS: atom_id res chain seq x y z
N MET A 1 0.12 4.39 1.58
CA MET A 1 0.41 3.98 2.98
C MET A 1 -0.52 4.70 3.93
N GLU A 2 -0.60 6.02 3.80
CA GLU A 2 -1.49 6.90 4.53
C GLU A 2 -2.43 7.64 3.58
N ILE A 3 -3.56 8.11 4.10
CA ILE A 3 -4.50 8.98 3.39
C ILE A 3 -5.34 9.77 4.40
N GLY A 4 -5.45 11.09 4.21
CA GLY A 4 -6.29 11.97 5.04
C GLY A 4 -7.65 12.19 4.39
N LEU A 5 -8.67 11.47 4.84
CA LEU A 5 -10.02 11.51 4.25
C LEU A 5 -10.96 12.45 5.00
N GLU A 6 -10.92 12.39 6.32
CA GLU A 6 -11.71 13.20 7.23
C GLU A 6 -10.95 13.32 8.57
N SER A 7 -11.19 14.39 9.32
CA SER A 7 -10.50 14.67 10.58
C SER A 7 -10.68 13.59 11.65
N GLY A 8 -11.80 12.86 11.62
CA GLY A 8 -12.08 11.75 12.54
C GLY A 8 -11.37 10.44 12.20
N MET A 9 -10.71 10.35 11.04
CA MET A 9 -10.04 9.14 10.56
C MET A 9 -8.52 9.27 10.72
N PRO A 10 -7.89 8.57 11.70
CA PRO A 10 -6.46 8.69 11.96
C PRO A 10 -5.60 7.86 11.00
N THR A 11 -5.93 7.87 9.71
CA THR A 11 -5.27 7.09 8.65
C THR A 11 -4.04 7.79 8.03
N TYR A 12 -3.58 8.89 8.64
CA TYR A 12 -2.44 9.68 8.17
C TYR A 12 -1.68 10.38 9.29
N SER A 13 -0.45 10.81 9.01
CA SER A 13 0.43 11.48 9.98
C SER A 13 0.93 12.85 9.53
N GLY A 14 0.78 13.20 8.26
CA GLY A 14 1.28 14.49 7.77
C GLY A 14 0.86 14.86 6.36
N GLY A 15 1.65 15.73 5.73
CA GLY A 15 1.34 16.33 4.43
C GLY A 15 1.18 15.33 3.29
N LEU A 16 1.87 14.18 3.35
CA LEU A 16 1.72 13.13 2.33
C LEU A 16 0.31 12.54 2.32
N GLY A 17 -0.25 12.23 3.49
CA GLY A 17 -1.62 11.74 3.61
C GLY A 17 -2.66 12.79 3.23
N VAL A 18 -2.43 14.06 3.60
CA VAL A 18 -3.29 15.18 3.17
C VAL A 18 -3.31 15.29 1.65
N LEU A 19 -2.12 15.29 1.01
CA LEU A 19 -2.02 15.34 -0.44
C LEU A 19 -2.73 14.16 -1.12
N ALA A 20 -2.61 12.94 -0.56
CA ALA A 20 -3.33 11.78 -1.06
C ALA A 20 -4.86 11.99 -0.96
N GLY A 21 -5.35 12.51 0.17
CA GLY A 21 -6.75 12.87 0.37
C GLY A 21 -7.26 13.90 -0.63
N ASP A 22 -6.53 15.01 -0.78
CA ASP A 22 -6.84 16.09 -1.71
C ASP A 22 -6.83 15.61 -3.18
N THR A 23 -5.93 14.67 -3.51
CA THR A 23 -5.90 14.05 -4.85
C THR A 23 -7.17 13.25 -5.11
N ILE A 24 -7.63 12.45 -4.14
CA ILE A 24 -8.87 11.69 -4.27
C ILE A 24 -10.08 12.61 -4.31
N ARG A 25 -10.10 13.66 -3.50
CA ARG A 25 -11.17 14.66 -3.52
C ARG A 25 -11.24 15.39 -4.86
N SER A 26 -10.10 15.83 -5.38
CA SER A 26 -10.01 16.46 -6.71
C SER A 26 -10.45 15.51 -7.81
N ALA A 27 -10.10 14.22 -7.73
CA ALA A 27 -10.58 13.21 -8.67
C ALA A 27 -12.10 13.04 -8.60
N ALA A 28 -12.69 13.10 -7.41
CA ALA A 28 -14.13 13.06 -7.22
C ALA A 28 -14.81 14.32 -7.81
N ASP A 29 -14.29 15.51 -7.54
CA ASP A 29 -14.84 16.79 -8.03
C ASP A 29 -14.71 16.96 -9.56
N LEU A 30 -13.69 16.35 -10.16
CA LEU A 30 -13.41 16.40 -11.61
C LEU A 30 -13.97 15.20 -12.39
N ASP A 31 -14.81 14.37 -11.79
CA ASP A 31 -15.38 13.16 -12.39
C ASP A 31 -14.34 12.18 -12.96
N VAL A 32 -13.13 12.14 -12.36
CA VAL A 32 -12.06 11.26 -12.80
C VAL A 32 -12.33 9.83 -12.30
N PRO A 33 -12.38 8.81 -13.17
CA PRO A 33 -12.59 7.43 -12.75
C PRO A 33 -11.34 6.92 -12.03
N MET A 34 -11.45 6.74 -10.72
CA MET A 34 -10.36 6.35 -9.84
C MET A 34 -10.86 5.41 -8.74
N VAL A 35 -9.95 4.63 -8.16
CA VAL A 35 -10.13 3.87 -6.92
C VAL A 35 -8.85 3.99 -6.12
N ALA A 36 -8.96 4.17 -4.81
CA ALA A 36 -7.80 4.27 -3.92
C ALA A 36 -7.72 3.08 -2.98
N VAL A 37 -6.49 2.73 -2.58
CA VAL A 37 -6.21 1.67 -1.60
C VAL A 37 -5.19 2.19 -0.59
N SER A 38 -5.47 2.02 0.69
CA SER A 38 -4.55 2.34 1.79
C SER A 38 -4.70 1.32 2.92
N LEU A 39 -3.89 1.40 3.98
CA LEU A 39 -4.13 0.65 5.22
C LEU A 39 -5.06 1.44 6.14
N ILE A 40 -5.80 0.72 6.97
CA ILE A 40 -6.79 1.29 7.89
C ILE A 40 -6.19 1.94 9.16
N HIS A 41 -4.98 1.55 9.59
CA HIS A 41 -4.33 2.03 10.82
C HIS A 41 -5.27 2.12 12.04
N ARG A 42 -5.61 0.97 12.62
CA ARG A 42 -6.57 0.85 13.73
C ARG A 42 -6.22 1.66 14.98
N ARG A 43 -4.95 2.00 15.16
CA ARG A 43 -4.44 2.80 16.29
C ARG A 43 -3.93 4.18 15.87
N GLY A 44 -4.05 4.52 14.59
CA GLY A 44 -3.53 5.73 14.00
C GLY A 44 -2.01 5.86 14.04
N TYR A 45 -1.54 7.11 13.92
CA TYR A 45 -0.14 7.46 14.15
C TYR A 45 0.14 7.58 15.66
N PHE A 46 -0.40 8.63 16.30
CA PHE A 46 -0.55 8.75 17.75
C PHE A 46 -1.44 9.96 18.08
N PHE A 47 -1.98 9.98 19.28
CA PHE A 47 -2.55 11.16 19.93
C PHE A 47 -1.47 11.83 20.79
N GLN A 48 -1.15 13.08 20.48
CA GLN A 48 -0.17 13.85 21.24
C GLN A 48 -0.84 14.46 22.47
N ARG A 49 -0.29 14.19 23.65
CA ARG A 49 -0.68 14.85 24.89
C ARG A 49 0.50 15.62 25.45
N LEU A 50 0.27 16.88 25.77
CA LEU A 50 1.24 17.73 26.46
C LEU A 50 0.82 17.86 27.93
N ASP A 51 1.73 17.53 28.86
CA ASP A 51 1.50 17.76 30.27
C ASP A 51 1.66 19.25 30.65
N ALA A 52 1.36 19.59 31.90
CA ALA A 52 1.45 20.96 32.39
C ALA A 52 2.90 21.51 32.42
N GLN A 53 3.91 20.63 32.24
CA GLN A 53 5.33 20.96 32.17
C GLN A 53 5.83 21.01 30.72
N GLY A 54 4.96 20.76 29.73
CA GLY A 54 5.29 20.76 28.31
C GLY A 54 5.95 19.46 27.84
N HIS A 55 5.95 18.38 28.64
CA HIS A 55 6.40 17.09 28.16
C HIS A 55 5.33 16.44 27.28
N GLN A 56 5.79 15.87 26.17
CA GLN A 56 4.96 15.11 25.27
C GLN A 56 4.86 13.64 25.72
N SER A 57 3.64 13.11 25.69
CA SER A 57 3.34 11.69 25.70
C SER A 57 2.47 11.31 24.51
N GLU A 58 2.55 10.05 24.09
CA GLU A 58 1.84 9.50 22.94
C GLU A 58 0.83 8.44 23.40
N GLU A 59 -0.41 8.55 22.94
CA GLU A 59 -1.48 7.60 23.22
C GLU A 59 -2.05 7.04 21.88
N PRO A 60 -2.46 5.76 21.79
CA PRO A 60 -3.13 5.25 20.60
C PRO A 60 -4.43 6.01 20.30
N VAL A 61 -4.73 6.25 19.02
CA VAL A 61 -6.02 6.81 18.61
C VAL A 61 -7.03 5.66 18.50
N ALA A 62 -7.98 5.60 19.43
CA ALA A 62 -9.13 4.71 19.30
C ALA A 62 -10.18 5.39 18.40
N TRP A 63 -10.61 4.69 17.35
CA TRP A 63 -11.68 5.15 16.47
C TRP A 63 -12.54 3.98 16.01
N SER A 64 -13.83 4.24 15.83
CA SER A 64 -14.80 3.26 15.35
C SER A 64 -14.87 3.34 13.83
N VAL A 65 -14.23 2.38 13.15
CA VAL A 65 -14.16 2.36 11.69
C VAL A 65 -15.56 2.35 11.04
N ASP A 66 -16.49 1.61 11.64
CA ASP A 66 -17.90 1.50 11.21
C ASP A 66 -18.64 2.85 11.19
N ASP A 67 -18.17 3.86 11.93
CA ASP A 67 -18.77 5.20 11.92
C ASP A 67 -18.45 5.95 10.61
N PHE A 68 -17.42 5.53 9.89
CA PHE A 68 -16.91 6.22 8.69
C PHE A 68 -16.98 5.38 7.41
N ALA A 69 -16.77 4.06 7.51
CA ALA A 69 -16.59 3.19 6.36
C ALA A 69 -17.41 1.90 6.47
N GLU A 70 -17.80 1.36 5.32
CA GLU A 70 -18.60 0.14 5.20
C GLU A 70 -17.70 -1.09 5.05
N LEU A 71 -17.90 -2.13 5.85
CA LEU A 71 -17.21 -3.40 5.66
C LEU A 71 -17.67 -4.04 4.34
N ILE A 72 -16.72 -4.47 3.51
CA ILE A 72 -17.02 -5.22 2.28
C ILE A 72 -16.78 -6.74 2.46
N ASP A 73 -17.49 -7.52 1.67
CA ASP A 73 -17.45 -8.99 1.75
C ASP A 73 -16.21 -9.57 1.07
N GLU A 74 -15.73 -8.93 0.00
CA GLU A 74 -14.56 -9.38 -0.73
C GLU A 74 -13.32 -9.43 0.19
N ARG A 75 -12.52 -10.46 -0.04
CA ARG A 75 -11.30 -10.73 0.71
C ARG A 75 -10.15 -10.96 -0.27
N ALA A 76 -8.94 -10.72 0.20
CA ALA A 76 -7.71 -11.11 -0.48
C ALA A 76 -6.82 -11.91 0.47
N THR A 77 -5.80 -12.57 -0.09
CA THR A 77 -4.78 -13.26 0.69
C THR A 77 -3.39 -12.89 0.21
N VAL A 78 -2.45 -12.84 1.15
CA VAL A 78 -1.03 -12.57 0.89
C VAL A 78 -0.22 -13.61 1.64
N ASP A 79 0.77 -14.21 0.97
CA ASP A 79 1.69 -15.12 1.65
C ASP A 79 2.85 -14.32 2.26
N ILE A 80 3.00 -14.40 3.58
CA ILE A 80 4.00 -13.70 4.37
C ILE A 80 4.75 -14.75 5.20
N LYS A 81 6.04 -14.96 4.90
CA LYS A 81 6.88 -15.95 5.58
C LYS A 81 6.27 -17.36 5.55
N GLY A 82 5.75 -17.74 4.38
CA GLY A 82 5.10 -19.03 4.14
C GLY A 82 3.75 -19.22 4.82
N ARG A 83 3.21 -18.17 5.46
CA ARG A 83 1.88 -18.19 6.08
C ARG A 83 0.92 -17.36 5.24
N THR A 84 -0.31 -17.85 5.07
CA THR A 84 -1.36 -17.09 4.42
C THR A 84 -1.94 -16.07 5.40
N VAL A 85 -1.85 -14.79 5.04
CA VAL A 85 -2.46 -13.67 5.75
C VAL A 85 -3.71 -13.24 4.97
N HIS A 86 -4.85 -13.29 5.65
CA HIS A 86 -6.14 -12.86 5.13
C HIS A 86 -6.28 -11.34 5.27
N VAL A 87 -6.74 -10.69 4.21
CA VAL A 87 -6.93 -9.24 4.14
C VAL A 87 -8.40 -8.98 3.84
N ARG A 88 -9.06 -8.23 4.72
CA ARG A 88 -10.36 -7.61 4.45
C ARG A 88 -10.18 -6.14 4.11
N ALA A 89 -11.26 -5.47 3.74
CA ALA A 89 -11.24 -4.02 3.62
C ALA A 89 -12.54 -3.35 4.02
N TRP A 90 -12.42 -2.06 4.26
CA TRP A 90 -13.50 -1.13 4.52
C TRP A 90 -13.56 -0.12 3.39
N LYS A 91 -14.77 0.21 2.94
CA LYS A 91 -15.03 1.12 1.84
C LYS A 91 -15.49 2.47 2.37
N TYR A 92 -14.66 3.48 2.17
CA TYR A 92 -15.04 4.89 2.32
C TYR A 92 -15.39 5.47 0.94
N ARG A 93 -16.37 6.37 0.89
CA ARG A 93 -16.83 7.00 -0.37
C ARG A 93 -16.52 8.49 -0.35
N VAL A 94 -15.59 8.93 -1.19
CA VAL A 94 -15.36 10.37 -1.42
C VAL A 94 -16.29 10.81 -2.54
N THR A 95 -17.25 11.68 -2.21
CA THR A 95 -18.24 12.20 -3.16
C THR A 95 -17.87 13.63 -3.56
N GLY A 96 -17.72 13.88 -4.86
CA GLY A 96 -17.44 15.21 -5.41
C GLY A 96 -18.71 16.05 -5.56
N GLU A 97 -18.55 17.32 -5.95
CA GLU A 97 -19.66 18.27 -6.10
C GLU A 97 -20.74 17.80 -7.10
N SER A 98 -20.35 17.07 -8.15
CA SER A 98 -21.24 16.50 -9.16
C SER A 98 -22.06 15.29 -8.67
N GLY A 99 -21.69 14.72 -7.52
CA GLY A 99 -22.17 13.42 -7.05
C GLY A 99 -21.33 12.22 -7.54
N HIS A 100 -20.28 12.43 -8.32
CA HIS A 100 -19.34 11.36 -8.67
C HIS A 100 -18.61 10.85 -7.43
N VAL A 101 -18.38 9.54 -7.37
CA VAL A 101 -17.82 8.87 -6.19
C VAL A 101 -16.52 8.19 -6.54
N VAL A 102 -15.46 8.51 -5.79
CA VAL A 102 -14.21 7.76 -5.78
C VAL A 102 -14.19 6.86 -4.54
N PRO A 103 -14.23 5.52 -4.71
CA PRO A 103 -14.13 4.59 -3.59
C PRO A 103 -12.68 4.51 -3.08
N VAL A 104 -12.55 4.48 -1.75
CA VAL A 104 -11.29 4.27 -1.04
C VAL A 104 -11.42 3.01 -0.20
N TYR A 105 -10.56 2.01 -0.47
CA TYR A 105 -10.51 0.76 0.28
C TYR A 105 -9.39 0.80 1.32
N LEU A 106 -9.77 0.65 2.58
CA LEU A 106 -8.86 0.59 3.73
C LEU A 106 -8.63 -0.87 4.11
N LEU A 107 -7.45 -1.39 3.78
CA LEU A 107 -7.07 -2.77 4.04
C LEU A 107 -6.87 -3.00 5.54
N ASP A 108 -7.33 -4.16 6.00
CA ASP A 108 -7.36 -4.54 7.41
C ASP A 108 -7.05 -6.03 7.56
N THR A 109 -6.07 -6.34 8.41
CA THR A 109 -5.68 -7.73 8.72
C THR A 109 -6.27 -8.22 10.04
N ASP A 110 -7.04 -7.39 10.75
CA ASP A 110 -7.69 -7.77 12.02
C ASP A 110 -8.91 -8.69 11.78
N VAL A 111 -8.62 -9.93 11.37
CA VAL A 111 -9.59 -11.00 11.15
C VAL A 111 -9.19 -12.24 11.95
N SER A 112 -10.17 -13.03 12.37
CA SER A 112 -9.98 -14.19 13.24
C SER A 112 -9.12 -15.31 12.64
N GLU A 113 -9.07 -15.37 11.31
CA GLU A 113 -8.32 -16.34 10.52
C GLU A 113 -6.81 -16.09 10.60
N ASN A 114 -6.41 -14.86 10.92
CA ASN A 114 -5.03 -14.46 11.06
C ASN A 114 -4.48 -14.77 12.46
N GLN A 115 -3.18 -15.05 12.52
CA GLN A 115 -2.50 -15.18 13.81
C GLN A 115 -2.55 -13.86 14.57
N PRO A 116 -2.48 -13.87 15.92
CA PRO A 116 -2.57 -12.65 16.72
C PRO A 116 -1.60 -11.55 16.31
N TRP A 117 -0.39 -11.90 15.84
CA TRP A 117 0.58 -10.93 15.34
C TRP A 117 0.23 -10.39 13.95
N ASP A 118 -0.28 -11.22 13.03
CA ASP A 118 -0.64 -10.75 11.68
C ASP A 118 -1.83 -9.78 11.71
N ARG A 119 -2.71 -9.93 12.70
CA ARG A 119 -3.82 -9.00 12.95
C ARG A 119 -3.35 -7.58 13.26
N THR A 120 -2.14 -7.41 13.79
CA THR A 120 -1.59 -6.09 14.13
C THR A 120 -0.92 -5.40 12.95
N LEU A 121 -0.77 -6.04 11.78
CA LEU A 121 -0.11 -5.45 10.61
C LEU A 121 -0.79 -4.16 10.12
N THR A 122 -2.06 -3.93 10.51
CA THR A 122 -2.80 -2.71 10.19
C THR A 122 -3.11 -1.85 11.42
N ASP A 123 -2.33 -1.98 12.51
CA ASP A 123 -2.52 -1.17 13.73
C ASP A 123 -1.90 0.21 13.61
N VAL A 124 -0.58 0.30 13.42
CA VAL A 124 0.19 1.55 13.60
C VAL A 124 0.79 2.03 12.27
N LEU A 125 0.59 3.31 11.98
CA LEU A 125 1.25 4.00 10.88
C LEU A 125 2.70 4.32 11.27
N TYR A 126 3.68 3.93 10.43
CA TYR A 126 5.12 4.17 10.66
C TYR A 126 5.66 3.62 12.00
N GLY A 127 5.08 2.52 12.49
CA GLY A 127 5.53 1.83 13.70
C GLY A 127 6.31 0.54 13.43
N GLY A 128 6.69 -0.13 14.51
CA GLY A 128 7.31 -1.46 14.49
C GLY A 128 8.77 -1.47 14.06
N ASP A 129 9.25 -2.65 13.68
CA ASP A 129 10.58 -2.89 13.14
C ASP A 129 10.53 -3.11 11.62
N ASP A 130 11.69 -3.32 10.99
CA ASP A 130 11.82 -3.61 9.56
C ASP A 130 10.93 -4.79 9.11
N HIS A 131 10.79 -5.82 9.96
CA HIS A 131 9.96 -6.98 9.64
C HIS A 131 8.48 -6.60 9.60
N TYR A 132 8.00 -5.87 10.60
CA TYR A 132 6.65 -5.34 10.63
C TYR A 132 6.38 -4.45 9.40
N ARG A 133 7.27 -3.48 9.13
CA ARG A 133 7.15 -2.55 8.00
C ARG A 133 7.09 -3.27 6.65
N LEU A 134 7.98 -4.23 6.39
CA LEU A 134 7.95 -5.00 5.15
C LEU A 134 6.67 -5.85 5.02
N CYS A 135 6.13 -6.36 6.13
CA CYS A 135 4.85 -7.05 6.12
C CYS A 135 3.67 -6.10 5.80
N GLN A 136 3.71 -4.84 6.27
CA GLN A 136 2.71 -3.82 5.89
C GLN A 136 2.74 -3.53 4.39
N GLU A 137 3.94 -3.41 3.81
CA GLU A 137 4.12 -3.16 2.37
C GLU A 137 3.65 -4.34 1.52
N MET A 138 3.81 -5.56 2.03
CA MET A 138 3.25 -6.77 1.43
C MET A 138 1.72 -6.74 1.42
N VAL A 139 1.09 -6.36 2.54
CA VAL A 139 -0.36 -6.20 2.62
C VAL A 139 -0.83 -5.09 1.68
N LEU A 140 -0.16 -3.94 1.66
CA LEU A 140 -0.54 -2.81 0.81
C LEU A 140 -0.37 -3.10 -0.68
N GLY A 141 0.82 -3.53 -1.10
CA GLY A 141 1.15 -3.73 -2.50
C GLY A 141 0.48 -4.96 -3.11
N VAL A 142 0.71 -6.14 -2.52
CA VAL A 142 0.19 -7.41 -3.04
C VAL A 142 -1.27 -7.61 -2.61
N GLY A 143 -1.57 -7.40 -1.33
CA GLY A 143 -2.93 -7.55 -0.81
C GLY A 143 -3.90 -6.55 -1.43
N GLY A 144 -3.49 -5.28 -1.55
CA GLY A 144 -4.28 -4.25 -2.22
C GLY A 144 -4.58 -4.57 -3.68
N PHE A 145 -3.58 -5.02 -4.44
CA PHE A 145 -3.79 -5.45 -5.82
C PHE A 145 -4.77 -6.62 -5.93
N ARG A 146 -4.57 -7.67 -5.12
CA ARG A 146 -5.44 -8.86 -5.14
C ARG A 146 -6.86 -8.53 -4.72
N LEU A 147 -7.04 -7.61 -3.77
CA LEU A 147 -8.37 -7.14 -3.38
C LEU A 147 -9.06 -6.41 -4.52
N LEU A 148 -8.36 -5.53 -5.25
CA LEU A 148 -8.93 -4.85 -6.41
C LEU A 148 -9.43 -5.85 -7.47
N ARG A 149 -8.69 -6.94 -7.70
CA ARG A 149 -9.13 -8.01 -8.60
C ARG A 149 -10.35 -8.76 -8.06
N ALA A 150 -10.38 -9.07 -6.75
CA ALA A 150 -11.54 -9.71 -6.12
C ALA A 150 -12.80 -8.83 -6.21
N LEU A 151 -12.64 -7.52 -6.13
CA LEU A 151 -13.70 -6.51 -6.32
C LEU A 151 -14.13 -6.30 -7.79
N GLY A 152 -13.52 -7.03 -8.74
CA GLY A 152 -13.87 -6.95 -10.16
C GLY A 152 -13.19 -5.80 -10.91
N TYR A 153 -12.24 -5.08 -10.32
CA TYR A 153 -11.45 -4.08 -11.04
C TYR A 153 -10.39 -4.78 -11.91
N THR A 154 -10.79 -5.33 -13.06
CA THR A 154 -9.87 -6.02 -14.00
C THR A 154 -9.26 -5.08 -15.04
N ASP A 155 -9.93 -3.98 -15.36
CA ASP A 155 -9.57 -3.10 -16.49
C ASP A 155 -8.82 -1.81 -16.07
N ILE A 156 -8.06 -1.88 -14.97
CA ILE A 156 -7.25 -0.75 -14.50
C ILE A 156 -6.11 -0.47 -15.50
N ARG A 157 -6.10 0.73 -16.08
CA ARG A 157 -5.06 1.15 -17.06
C ARG A 157 -3.75 1.55 -16.41
N ARG A 158 -3.81 2.13 -15.21
CA ARG A 158 -2.68 2.70 -14.48
C ARG A 158 -2.85 2.48 -12.98
N PHE A 159 -1.78 2.05 -12.34
CA PHE A 159 -1.57 2.02 -10.90
C PHE A 159 -0.63 3.15 -10.53
N HIS A 160 -1.07 4.02 -9.62
CA HIS A 160 -0.23 5.08 -9.08
C HIS A 160 0.30 4.67 -7.71
N MET A 161 1.61 4.75 -7.56
CA MET A 161 2.32 4.52 -6.30
C MET A 161 2.73 5.87 -5.73
N ASN A 162 2.13 6.24 -4.60
CA ASN A 162 2.56 7.38 -3.81
C ASN A 162 3.59 6.92 -2.78
N GLU A 163 4.86 7.28 -3.01
CA GLU A 163 6.05 6.75 -2.34
C GLU A 163 6.28 5.24 -2.49
N GLY A 164 7.45 4.77 -2.03
CA GLY A 164 7.91 3.40 -2.21
C GLY A 164 7.05 2.33 -1.51
N HIS A 165 6.20 2.71 -0.56
CA HIS A 165 5.45 1.78 0.30
C HIS A 165 4.54 0.79 -0.46
N ALA A 166 4.06 1.17 -1.65
CA ALA A 166 3.21 0.32 -2.49
C ALA A 166 3.99 -0.43 -3.59
N ALA A 167 5.34 -0.33 -3.62
CA ALA A 167 6.18 -0.86 -4.69
C ALA A 167 6.01 -2.37 -4.94
N LEU A 168 5.62 -3.13 -3.91
CA LEU A 168 5.40 -4.57 -4.04
C LEU A 168 4.18 -4.92 -4.93
N LEU A 169 3.34 -3.94 -5.31
CA LEU A 169 2.32 -4.13 -6.35
C LEU A 169 2.93 -4.53 -7.69
N VAL A 170 4.17 -4.09 -7.97
CA VAL A 170 4.94 -4.46 -9.16
C VAL A 170 5.08 -5.98 -9.25
N LEU A 171 5.23 -6.66 -8.11
CA LEU A 171 5.35 -8.11 -8.04
C LEU A 171 4.03 -8.80 -8.37
N ALA A 172 2.94 -8.36 -7.75
CA ALA A 172 1.60 -8.91 -8.00
C ALA A 172 1.17 -8.71 -9.47
N LEU A 173 1.51 -7.56 -10.05
CA LEU A 173 1.24 -7.29 -11.46
C LEU A 173 2.11 -8.16 -12.39
N GLY A 174 3.36 -8.42 -12.00
CA GLY A 174 4.23 -9.37 -12.70
C GLY A 174 3.69 -10.79 -12.69
N GLU A 175 3.20 -11.27 -11.53
CA GLU A 175 2.53 -12.57 -11.41
C GLU A 175 1.33 -12.68 -12.35
N GLU A 176 0.45 -11.68 -12.34
CA GLU A 176 -0.74 -11.66 -13.21
C GLU A 176 -0.33 -11.73 -14.70
N LYS A 177 0.67 -10.95 -15.12
CA LYS A 177 1.13 -10.94 -16.51
C LYS A 177 1.81 -12.23 -16.92
N LEU A 178 2.57 -12.86 -16.04
CA LEU A 178 3.18 -14.17 -16.29
C LEU A 178 2.10 -15.24 -16.48
N ALA A 179 1.10 -15.27 -15.58
CA ALA A 179 -0.02 -16.20 -15.66
C ALA A 179 -0.79 -16.09 -16.99
N LEU A 180 -0.92 -14.88 -17.54
CA LEU A 180 -1.57 -14.65 -18.85
C LEU A 180 -0.74 -15.07 -20.06
N ARG A 181 0.59 -15.20 -19.93
CA ARG A 181 1.49 -15.42 -21.07
C ARG A 181 1.66 -16.88 -21.48
N ASN A 182 1.19 -17.86 -20.69
CA ASN A 182 1.39 -19.32 -20.94
C ASN A 182 2.84 -19.71 -21.31
N GLN A 183 3.83 -18.89 -20.96
CA GLN A 183 5.25 -19.12 -21.20
C GLN A 183 5.91 -19.47 -19.86
N SER A 184 7.11 -20.07 -19.92
CA SER A 184 7.91 -20.34 -18.73
C SER A 184 8.08 -19.09 -17.87
N ASP A 185 8.31 -19.25 -16.56
CA ASP A 185 8.55 -18.20 -15.56
C ASP A 185 9.79 -17.30 -15.81
N SER A 186 10.22 -17.13 -17.05
CA SER A 186 11.35 -16.28 -17.41
C SER A 186 10.94 -14.81 -17.35
N ILE A 187 11.72 -14.06 -16.58
CA ILE A 187 11.62 -12.61 -16.50
C ILE A 187 12.28 -12.02 -17.75
N SER A 188 11.47 -11.69 -18.74
CA SER A 188 11.89 -11.06 -20.00
C SER A 188 11.82 -9.53 -19.92
N ASP A 189 12.60 -8.81 -20.73
CA ASP A 189 12.50 -7.34 -20.84
C ASP A 189 11.08 -6.90 -21.25
N GLU A 190 10.39 -7.67 -22.09
CA GLU A 190 9.01 -7.41 -22.48
C GLU A 190 8.01 -7.55 -21.32
N LEU A 191 8.34 -8.33 -20.29
CA LEU A 191 7.52 -8.44 -19.07
C LEU A 191 7.71 -7.18 -18.23
N ILE A 192 8.96 -6.77 -18.03
CA ILE A 192 9.31 -5.56 -17.29
C ILE A 192 8.67 -4.34 -17.93
N GLU A 193 8.76 -4.19 -19.25
CA GLU A 193 8.11 -3.08 -19.95
C GLU A 193 6.58 -3.15 -19.81
N ALA A 194 5.96 -4.32 -19.95
CA ALA A 194 4.50 -4.45 -19.76
C ALA A 194 4.03 -4.12 -18.34
N ILE A 195 4.87 -4.34 -17.32
CA ILE A 195 4.64 -3.90 -15.94
C ILE A 195 4.77 -2.37 -15.86
N ARG A 196 5.90 -1.83 -16.34
CA ARG A 196 6.20 -0.39 -16.36
C ARG A 196 5.09 0.41 -17.00
N GLU A 197 4.55 -0.07 -18.11
CA GLU A 197 3.47 0.61 -18.82
C GLU A 197 2.25 0.87 -17.94
N GLN A 198 1.94 0.01 -16.97
CA GLN A 198 0.79 0.20 -16.09
C GLN A 198 1.12 0.94 -14.79
N CYS A 199 2.38 1.29 -14.52
CA CYS A 199 2.79 1.86 -13.25
C CYS A 199 3.26 3.31 -13.40
N VAL A 200 2.75 4.17 -12.50
CA VAL A 200 3.18 5.55 -12.30
C VAL A 200 3.68 5.68 -10.87
N PHE A 201 4.83 6.30 -10.67
CA PHE A 201 5.44 6.49 -9.36
C PHE A 201 5.66 7.96 -9.07
N THR A 202 5.29 8.38 -7.86
CA THR A 202 5.63 9.71 -7.33
C THR A 202 6.41 9.55 -6.04
N THR A 203 7.50 10.30 -5.91
CA THR A 203 8.25 10.42 -4.65
C THR A 203 8.33 11.87 -4.22
N HIS A 204 8.25 12.08 -2.90
CA HIS A 204 8.30 13.36 -2.21
C HIS A 204 9.55 13.47 -1.34
N THR A 205 10.35 12.40 -1.29
CA THR A 205 11.57 12.32 -0.48
C THR A 205 12.79 12.55 -1.37
N PRO A 206 13.42 13.74 -1.34
CA PRO A 206 14.60 14.00 -2.19
C PRO A 206 15.88 13.30 -1.67
N VAL A 207 15.87 12.79 -0.43
CA VAL A 207 17.06 12.26 0.25
C VAL A 207 16.96 10.76 0.55
N PRO A 208 18.02 9.97 0.29
CA PRO A 208 18.02 8.50 0.48
C PRO A 208 17.71 7.99 1.90
N ALA A 209 17.69 8.86 2.90
CA ALA A 209 17.43 8.53 4.31
C ALA A 209 15.95 8.24 4.61
N GLY A 210 15.02 8.69 3.76
CA GLY A 210 13.58 8.39 3.89
C GLY A 210 13.08 7.26 3.00
N HIS A 211 13.99 6.51 2.34
CA HIS A 211 13.61 5.37 1.51
C HIS A 211 13.58 4.08 2.34
N ASP A 212 12.47 3.33 2.29
CA ASP A 212 12.38 2.02 2.91
C ASP A 212 13.39 1.05 2.26
N LYS A 213 14.35 0.58 3.09
CA LYS A 213 15.40 -0.36 2.70
C LYS A 213 15.44 -1.50 3.69
N PHE A 214 15.28 -2.71 3.18
CA PHE A 214 15.28 -3.92 3.99
C PHE A 214 16.49 -4.80 3.66
N PRO A 215 17.14 -5.42 4.66
CA PRO A 215 18.14 -6.45 4.39
C PRO A 215 17.56 -7.56 3.51
N VAL A 216 18.29 -8.02 2.48
CA VAL A 216 17.79 -9.08 1.60
C VAL A 216 17.48 -10.37 2.35
N THR A 217 18.19 -10.67 3.43
CA THR A 217 17.89 -11.82 4.30
C THR A 217 16.49 -11.74 4.88
N LEU A 218 16.07 -10.56 5.36
CA LEU A 218 14.71 -10.31 5.84
C LEU A 218 13.72 -10.39 4.68
N ALA A 219 14.02 -9.74 3.55
CA ALA A 219 13.15 -9.77 2.38
C ALA A 219 12.89 -11.19 1.88
N ARG A 220 13.92 -12.05 1.80
CA ARG A 220 13.79 -13.47 1.43
C ARG A 220 12.85 -14.20 2.37
N GLN A 221 12.98 -13.96 3.67
CA GLN A 221 12.13 -14.59 4.67
C GLN A 221 10.67 -14.16 4.54
N VAL A 222 10.40 -12.89 4.29
CA VAL A 222 9.03 -12.35 4.21
C VAL A 222 8.37 -12.70 2.88
N LEU A 223 9.04 -12.41 1.76
CA LEU A 223 8.50 -12.54 0.40
C LEU A 223 8.60 -13.97 -0.16
N GLY A 224 9.50 -14.79 0.37
CA GLY A 224 9.89 -16.06 -0.22
C GLY A 224 10.75 -15.88 -1.48
N ASP A 225 10.94 -16.96 -2.24
CA ASP A 225 11.83 -16.96 -3.40
C ASP A 225 11.13 -16.66 -4.74
N ARG A 226 9.80 -16.75 -4.80
CA ARG A 226 9.03 -16.67 -6.06
C ARG A 226 9.22 -15.38 -6.85
N TRP A 227 9.54 -14.28 -6.17
CA TRP A 227 9.68 -12.96 -6.79
C TRP A 227 11.13 -12.54 -7.03
N TRP A 228 12.13 -13.34 -6.64
CA TRP A 228 13.51 -12.89 -6.73
C TRP A 228 13.99 -12.65 -8.16
N GLY A 229 13.49 -13.41 -9.13
CA GLY A 229 13.78 -13.13 -10.54
C GLY A 229 13.36 -11.71 -10.93
N LEU A 230 12.14 -11.33 -10.57
CA LEU A 230 11.58 -10.01 -10.87
C LEU A 230 12.26 -8.89 -10.06
N LEU A 231 12.51 -9.12 -8.78
CA LEU A 231 13.22 -8.17 -7.92
C LEU A 231 14.66 -7.92 -8.42
N ASN A 232 15.36 -8.96 -8.85
CA ASN A 232 16.70 -8.83 -9.46
C ASN A 232 16.64 -8.03 -10.77
N ALA A 233 15.61 -8.25 -11.61
CA ALA A 233 15.39 -7.46 -12.81
C ALA A 233 15.05 -5.98 -12.51
N CYS A 234 14.43 -5.71 -11.36
CA CYS A 234 14.28 -4.36 -10.80
C CYS A 234 15.57 -3.82 -10.13
N GLY A 235 16.69 -4.55 -10.22
CA GLY A 235 18.01 -4.15 -9.75
C GLY A 235 18.21 -4.29 -8.24
N VAL A 236 17.40 -5.10 -7.55
CA VAL A 236 17.62 -5.39 -6.13
C VAL A 236 18.96 -6.12 -5.96
N GLY A 237 19.83 -5.57 -5.10
CA GLY A 237 21.18 -6.08 -4.81
C GLY A 237 21.24 -6.71 -3.43
N GLU A 238 22.06 -6.15 -2.53
CA GLU A 238 22.20 -6.62 -1.13
C GLU A 238 21.07 -6.14 -0.20
N THR A 239 20.34 -5.10 -0.62
CA THR A 239 19.19 -4.55 0.11
C THR A 239 17.99 -4.42 -0.83
N LEU A 240 16.81 -4.76 -0.33
CA LEU A 240 15.55 -4.47 -0.99
C LEU A 240 15.21 -3.00 -0.76
N ASN A 241 15.43 -2.17 -1.78
CA ASN A 241 15.07 -0.76 -1.77
C ASN A 241 13.76 -0.57 -2.55
N LEU A 242 12.67 -0.27 -1.84
CA LEU A 242 11.35 -0.19 -2.47
C LEU A 242 11.19 0.98 -3.42
N THR A 243 11.83 2.12 -3.14
CA THR A 243 11.89 3.23 -4.09
C THR A 243 12.53 2.81 -5.40
N GLN A 244 13.59 2.00 -5.34
CA GLN A 244 14.22 1.47 -6.55
C GLN A 244 13.31 0.50 -7.30
N VAL A 245 12.59 -0.37 -6.59
CA VAL A 245 11.58 -1.26 -7.19
C VAL A 245 10.50 -0.44 -7.89
N ALA A 246 9.97 0.60 -7.24
CA ALA A 246 8.96 1.49 -7.83
C ALA A 246 9.48 2.24 -9.07
N LEU A 247 10.70 2.79 -9.01
CA LEU A 247 11.36 3.47 -10.14
C LEU A 247 11.55 2.55 -11.34
N ARG A 248 12.05 1.33 -11.10
CA ARG A 248 12.31 0.35 -12.16
C ARG A 248 11.03 -0.31 -12.66
N GLY A 249 10.01 -0.40 -11.81
CA GLY A 249 8.70 -0.95 -12.14
C GLY A 249 7.73 0.06 -12.76
N SER A 250 8.11 1.34 -12.95
CA SER A 250 7.21 2.39 -13.46
C SER A 250 7.68 3.05 -14.74
N ARG A 251 6.74 3.40 -15.62
CA ARG A 251 7.01 4.15 -16.86
C ARG A 251 7.18 5.64 -16.61
N TYR A 252 6.36 6.20 -15.72
CA TYR A 252 6.41 7.62 -15.37
C TYR A 252 6.85 7.78 -13.92
N VAL A 253 7.79 8.68 -13.71
CA VAL A 253 8.31 9.06 -12.39
C VAL A 253 8.17 10.56 -12.26
N THR A 254 7.43 11.01 -11.24
CA THR A 254 7.34 12.43 -10.89
C THR A 254 7.95 12.66 -9.51
N SER A 255 8.54 13.82 -9.33
CA SER A 255 9.06 14.27 -8.04
C SER A 255 8.43 15.62 -7.73
N ASN A 256 7.79 15.73 -6.58
CA ASN A 256 7.28 17.01 -6.07
C ASN A 256 8.29 17.49 -5.02
N VAL A 257 9.25 18.31 -5.47
CA VAL A 257 10.17 19.07 -4.60
C VAL A 257 9.78 20.53 -4.64
#